data_AF-A0AAJ2YMS9-F1
#
_entry.id   AF-A0AAJ2YMS9-F1
#
_cell.length_a   1.000
_cell.length_b   1.000
_cell.length_c   1.000
_cell.angle_alpha   90.00
_cell.angle_beta   90.00
_cell.angle_gamma   90.00
#
_symmetry.space_group_name_H-M   'P 1'
#
loop_
_entity.id
_entity.type
_entity.pdbx_description
1 polymer ?
#
loop_
_entity_poly.entity_id
_entity_poly.type
_entity_poly.pdbx_seq_one_letter_code
_entity_poly.pdbx_strand_id
1 'polypeptide(L)'
;MEPVEPVTTVASQLDELAEEAGSLRSTSKYMAESTSELHQRVLFRSWQHRISERGKLAPKVLLDEIADLGFAWRDVARMIGVSVAAVQKWRRAGGVTGENRRRLASLLALCDEITERYHIQEVASWFEMPLTASAPITPIDMYADGQPRLVLEHASGHSDEEEILTAYDPDWRERYRSDFEVYLESDGAMSIRSKKA
;
A
#
# COMPACT_ATOMS: atom_id res chain seq x y z
N MET A 1 7.17 -62.38 -34.63
CA MET A 1 7.09 -60.98 -35.08
C MET A 1 6.96 -60.15 -33.81
N GLU A 2 8.10 -59.81 -33.22
CA GLU A 2 8.14 -58.97 -32.02
C GLU A 2 7.87 -57.51 -32.41
N PRO A 3 7.11 -56.76 -31.60
CA PRO A 3 6.85 -55.36 -31.89
C PRO A 3 8.12 -54.55 -31.58
N VAL A 4 8.59 -53.79 -32.58
CA VAL A 4 9.69 -52.83 -32.42
C VAL A 4 9.14 -51.66 -31.61
N GLU A 5 9.70 -51.44 -30.41
CA GLU A 5 9.36 -50.27 -29.61
C GLU A 5 9.72 -48.99 -30.38
N PRO A 6 8.85 -47.96 -30.38
CA PRO A 6 9.13 -46.72 -31.07
C PRO A 6 10.36 -46.05 -30.44
N VAL A 7 11.40 -45.79 -31.24
CA VAL A 7 12.58 -45.05 -30.80
C VAL A 7 12.16 -43.61 -30.56
N THR A 8 11.88 -43.27 -29.30
CA THR A 8 11.68 -41.90 -28.85
C THR A 8 12.88 -41.08 -29.33
N THR A 9 12.64 -40.15 -30.25
CA THR A 9 13.72 -39.35 -30.84
C THR A 9 14.05 -38.23 -29.86
N VAL A 10 15.31 -37.79 -29.79
CA VAL A 10 15.73 -36.67 -28.93
C VAL A 10 14.82 -35.44 -29.12
N ALA A 11 14.32 -35.21 -30.34
CA ALA A 11 13.33 -34.18 -30.64
C ALA A 11 12.00 -34.34 -29.85
N SER A 12 11.43 -35.55 -29.79
CA SER A 12 10.18 -35.78 -29.04
C SER A 12 10.40 -35.67 -27.53
N GLN A 13 11.58 -36.07 -27.02
CA GLN A 13 11.93 -35.87 -25.61
C GLN A 13 12.08 -34.38 -25.26
N LEU A 14 12.64 -33.58 -26.17
CA LEU A 14 12.78 -32.13 -25.98
C LEU A 14 11.41 -31.42 -26.04
N ASP A 15 10.50 -31.87 -26.92
CA ASP A 15 9.13 -31.34 -27.00
C ASP A 15 8.34 -31.65 -25.71
N GLU A 16 8.43 -32.88 -25.20
CA GLU A 16 7.82 -33.27 -23.91
C GLU A 16 8.34 -32.42 -22.75
N LEU A 17 9.66 -32.20 -22.67
CA LEU A 17 10.26 -31.33 -21.66
C LEU A 17 9.85 -29.87 -21.81
N ALA A 18 9.67 -29.38 -23.03
CA ALA A 18 9.20 -28.03 -23.29
C ALA A 18 7.73 -27.84 -22.86
N GLU A 19 6.87 -28.83 -23.13
CA GLU A 19 5.48 -28.86 -22.65
C GLU A 19 5.41 -28.93 -21.12
N GLU A 20 6.22 -29.78 -20.48
CA GLU A 20 6.29 -29.87 -19.03
C GLU A 20 6.75 -28.55 -18.41
N ALA A 21 7.81 -27.94 -18.95
CA ALA A 21 8.30 -26.64 -18.50
C ALA A 21 7.26 -25.52 -18.70
N GLY A 22 6.51 -25.55 -19.80
CA GLY A 22 5.41 -24.62 -20.08
C GLY A 22 4.24 -24.78 -19.11
N SER A 23 3.88 -26.02 -18.80
CA SER A 23 2.85 -26.37 -17.81
C SER A 23 3.25 -25.89 -16.41
N LEU A 24 4.47 -26.22 -15.97
CA LEU A 24 4.98 -25.81 -14.65
C LEU A 24 5.03 -24.29 -14.49
N ARG A 25 5.45 -23.57 -15.54
CA ARG A 25 5.45 -22.10 -15.55
C ARG A 25 4.04 -21.53 -15.40
N SER A 26 3.09 -22.09 -16.14
CA SER A 26 1.68 -21.65 -16.11
C SER A 26 1.05 -21.91 -14.75
N THR A 27 1.26 -23.09 -14.16
CA THR A 27 0.81 -23.43 -12.81
C THR A 27 1.43 -22.51 -11.77
N SER A 28 2.74 -22.26 -11.85
CA SER A 28 3.44 -21.37 -10.92
C SER A 28 2.90 -19.94 -10.96
N LYS A 29 2.64 -19.43 -12.18
CA LYS A 29 2.02 -18.10 -12.37
C LYS A 29 0.63 -18.03 -11.75
N TYR A 30 -0.22 -19.02 -12.04
CA TYR A 30 -1.57 -19.09 -11.48
C TYR A 30 -1.58 -19.18 -9.95
N MET A 31 -0.66 -19.96 -9.37
CA MET A 31 -0.51 -20.07 -7.92
C MET A 31 -0.05 -18.75 -7.29
N ALA A 32 0.87 -18.03 -7.92
CA ALA A 32 1.33 -16.72 -7.47
C ALA A 32 0.17 -15.70 -7.45
N GLU A 33 -0.59 -15.61 -8.54
CA GLU A 33 -1.78 -14.75 -8.66
C GLU A 33 -2.82 -15.10 -7.57
N SER A 34 -3.16 -16.38 -7.44
CA SER A 34 -4.13 -16.87 -6.44
C SER A 34 -3.69 -16.58 -5.00
N THR A 35 -2.39 -16.67 -4.72
CA THR A 35 -1.82 -16.38 -3.40
C THR A 35 -1.88 -14.88 -3.10
N SER A 36 -1.56 -14.03 -4.08
CA SER A 36 -1.69 -12.57 -3.94
C SER A 36 -3.14 -12.15 -3.68
N GLU A 37 -4.08 -12.67 -4.46
CA GLU A 37 -5.51 -12.40 -4.25
C GLU A 37 -5.99 -12.86 -2.87
N LEU A 38 -5.58 -14.05 -2.43
CA LEU A 38 -5.91 -14.56 -1.11
C LEU A 38 -5.36 -13.64 -0.02
N HIS A 39 -4.09 -13.24 -0.15
CA HIS A 39 -3.43 -12.33 0.78
C HIS A 39 -4.22 -11.02 0.91
N GLN A 40 -4.50 -10.35 -0.22
CA GLN A 40 -5.27 -9.10 -0.23
C GLN A 40 -6.66 -9.24 0.42
N ARG A 41 -7.37 -10.35 0.16
CA ARG A 41 -8.68 -10.62 0.80
C ARG A 41 -8.55 -10.81 2.31
N VAL A 42 -7.52 -11.51 2.77
CA VAL A 42 -7.26 -11.72 4.19
C VAL A 42 -6.95 -10.39 4.87
N LEU A 43 -6.08 -9.56 4.28
CA LEU A 43 -5.75 -8.23 4.81
C LEU A 43 -7.02 -7.37 4.94
N PHE A 44 -7.81 -7.30 3.87
CA PHE A 44 -9.02 -6.47 3.86
C PHE A 44 -10.06 -6.93 4.89
N ARG A 45 -10.26 -8.25 5.05
CA ARG A 45 -11.18 -8.80 6.06
C ARG A 45 -10.66 -8.57 7.48
N SER A 46 -9.37 -8.75 7.71
CA SER A 46 -8.72 -8.49 9.00
C SER A 46 -8.91 -7.03 9.41
N TRP A 47 -8.62 -6.12 8.48
CA TRP A 47 -8.84 -4.70 8.68
C TRP A 47 -10.31 -4.39 9.00
N GLN A 48 -11.27 -4.84 8.18
CA GLN A 48 -12.72 -4.64 8.43
C GLN A 48 -13.18 -5.13 9.81
N HIS A 49 -12.64 -6.27 10.27
CA HIS A 49 -12.91 -6.78 11.61
C HIS A 49 -12.40 -5.80 12.68
N ARG A 50 -11.18 -5.31 12.56
CA ARG A 50 -10.61 -4.31 13.48
C ARG A 50 -11.36 -2.98 13.47
N ILE A 51 -11.89 -2.53 12.32
CA ILE A 51 -12.77 -1.34 12.28
C ILE A 51 -13.95 -1.52 13.23
N SER A 52 -14.54 -2.72 13.22
CA SER A 52 -15.71 -3.04 14.06
C SER A 52 -15.35 -3.06 15.55
N GLU A 53 -14.16 -3.56 15.90
CA GLU A 53 -13.66 -3.55 17.28
C GLU A 53 -13.34 -2.12 17.75
N ARG A 54 -12.54 -1.36 17.00
CA ARG A 54 -12.23 0.05 17.29
C ARG A 54 -13.50 0.91 17.30
N GLY A 55 -14.49 0.61 16.47
CA GLY A 55 -15.76 1.34 16.39
C GLY A 55 -16.60 1.31 17.67
N LYS A 56 -16.33 0.38 18.60
CA LYS A 56 -16.97 0.30 19.92
C LYS A 56 -16.45 1.38 20.87
N LEU A 57 -15.27 1.93 20.62
CA LEU A 57 -14.64 2.93 21.47
C LEU A 57 -15.29 4.30 21.28
N ALA A 58 -15.17 5.14 22.32
CA ALA A 58 -15.63 6.53 22.25
C ALA A 58 -14.75 7.33 21.27
N PRO A 59 -15.31 8.27 20.48
CA PRO A 59 -14.53 9.05 19.52
C PRO A 59 -13.36 9.82 20.13
N LYS A 60 -13.47 10.24 21.39
CA LYS A 60 -12.38 10.90 22.11
C LYS A 60 -11.17 9.97 22.28
N VAL A 61 -11.40 8.72 22.67
CA VAL A 61 -10.35 7.70 22.80
C VAL A 61 -9.66 7.46 21.46
N LEU A 62 -10.44 7.33 20.38
CA LEU A 62 -9.88 7.16 19.03
C LEU A 62 -9.00 8.36 18.62
N LEU A 63 -9.44 9.58 18.92
CA LEU A 63 -8.65 10.77 18.61
C LEU A 63 -7.38 10.84 19.47
N ASP A 64 -7.46 10.53 20.76
CA ASP A 64 -6.31 10.55 21.65
C ASP A 64 -5.27 9.50 21.19
N GLU A 65 -5.68 8.28 20.85
CA GLU A 65 -4.78 7.25 20.29
C GLU A 65 -4.14 7.68 18.96
N ILE A 66 -4.88 8.32 18.06
CA ILE A 66 -4.30 8.86 16.80
C ILE A 66 -3.24 9.93 17.10
N ALA A 67 -3.45 10.74 18.14
CA ALA A 67 -2.49 11.75 18.56
C ALA A 67 -1.21 11.10 19.11
N ASP A 68 -1.37 10.04 19.90
CA ASP A 68 -0.26 9.29 20.51
C ASP A 68 0.61 8.59 19.46
N LEU A 69 0.02 8.20 18.32
CA LEU A 69 0.76 7.69 17.15
C LEU A 69 1.56 8.78 16.41
N GLY A 70 1.40 10.06 16.76
CA GLY A 70 2.17 11.17 16.19
C GLY A 70 1.58 11.81 14.94
N PHE A 71 0.36 11.45 14.51
CA PHE A 71 -0.23 12.03 13.31
C PHE A 71 -0.54 13.53 13.45
N ALA A 72 -0.17 14.32 12.43
CA ALA A 72 -0.63 15.70 12.33
C ALA A 72 -2.14 15.77 12.04
N TRP A 73 -2.86 16.64 12.76
CA TRP A 73 -4.32 16.77 12.61
C TRP A 73 -4.79 17.17 11.21
N ARG A 74 -3.92 17.84 10.45
CA ARG A 74 -4.15 18.16 9.04
C ARG A 74 -4.24 16.89 8.20
N ASP A 75 -3.35 15.95 8.41
CA ASP A 75 -3.30 14.68 7.67
C ASP A 75 -4.42 13.74 8.12
N VAL A 76 -4.73 13.69 9.42
CA VAL A 76 -5.91 12.98 9.92
C VAL A 76 -7.19 13.50 9.27
N ALA A 77 -7.37 14.83 9.22
CA ALA A 77 -8.54 15.46 8.62
C ALA A 77 -8.64 15.14 7.12
N ARG A 78 -7.51 15.19 6.41
CA ARG A 78 -7.41 14.81 5.00
C ARG A 78 -7.81 13.35 4.78
N MET A 79 -7.20 12.43 5.53
CA MET A 79 -7.44 10.98 5.42
C MET A 79 -8.89 10.58 5.72
N ILE A 80 -9.56 11.23 6.66
CA ILE A 80 -10.97 10.93 6.98
C ILE A 80 -11.97 11.80 6.20
N GLY A 81 -11.49 12.68 5.32
CA GLY A 81 -12.30 13.52 4.43
C GLY A 81 -13.11 14.59 5.15
N VAL A 82 -12.54 15.27 6.14
CA VAL A 82 -13.19 16.37 6.88
C VAL A 82 -12.26 17.57 7.06
N SER A 83 -12.78 18.68 7.60
CA SER A 83 -11.94 19.84 7.90
C SER A 83 -11.19 19.70 9.22
N VAL A 84 -10.01 20.32 9.32
CA VAL A 84 -9.24 20.39 10.58
C VAL A 84 -10.07 21.01 11.71
N ALA A 85 -10.89 22.02 11.40
CA ALA A 85 -11.80 22.64 12.37
C ALA A 85 -12.84 21.64 12.93
N ALA A 86 -13.32 20.69 12.11
CA ALA A 86 -14.21 19.64 12.58
C ALA A 86 -13.50 18.71 13.59
N VAL A 87 -12.29 18.25 13.26
CA VAL A 87 -11.47 17.43 14.17
C VAL A 87 -11.21 18.15 15.50
N GLN A 88 -10.84 19.44 15.44
CA GLN A 88 -10.64 20.25 16.64
C GLN A 88 -11.90 20.40 17.48
N LYS A 89 -13.07 20.62 16.84
CA LYS A 89 -14.36 20.66 17.53
C LYS A 89 -14.63 19.35 18.27
N TRP A 90 -14.38 18.21 17.62
CA TRP A 90 -14.60 16.89 18.20
C TRP A 90 -13.72 16.63 19.42
N ARG A 91 -12.45 17.06 19.38
CA ARG A 91 -11.53 16.95 20.52
C ARG A 91 -11.99 17.75 21.74
N ARG A 92 -12.55 18.96 21.53
CA ARG A 92 -12.97 19.85 22.63
C ARG A 92 -14.36 19.54 23.17
N ALA A 93 -15.32 19.34 22.27
CA ALA A 93 -16.74 19.35 22.59
C ALA A 93 -17.47 18.06 22.17
N GLY A 94 -16.79 17.11 21.53
CA GLY A 94 -17.38 15.88 21.03
C GLY A 94 -18.32 16.10 19.84
N GLY A 95 -19.41 15.31 19.77
CA GLY A 95 -20.40 15.41 18.71
C GLY A 95 -19.98 14.78 17.37
N VAL A 96 -19.13 13.75 17.41
CA VAL A 96 -18.77 12.96 16.23
C VAL A 96 -19.95 12.10 15.78
N THR A 97 -20.34 12.20 14.51
CA THR A 97 -21.37 11.34 13.91
C THR A 97 -20.91 9.88 13.87
N GLY A 98 -21.84 8.93 13.75
CA GLY A 98 -21.50 7.51 13.63
C GLY A 98 -20.59 7.21 12.43
N GLU A 99 -20.84 7.87 11.29
CA GLU A 99 -20.02 7.74 10.09
C GLU A 99 -18.58 8.24 10.32
N ASN A 100 -18.39 9.43 10.89
CA ASN A 100 -17.06 9.95 11.18
C ASN A 100 -16.34 9.12 12.26
N ARG A 101 -17.09 8.55 13.21
CA ARG A 101 -16.54 7.60 14.18
C ARG A 101 -16.01 6.35 13.48
N ARG A 102 -16.76 5.80 12.51
CA ARG A 102 -16.31 4.66 11.71
C ARG A 102 -15.04 4.99 10.91
N ARG A 103 -14.92 6.20 10.36
CA ARG A 103 -13.70 6.65 9.65
C ARG A 103 -12.48 6.78 10.57
N LEU A 104 -12.65 7.30 11.78
CA LEU A 104 -11.58 7.33 12.79
C LEU A 104 -11.16 5.91 13.20
N ALA A 105 -12.13 5.04 13.47
CA ALA A 105 -11.87 3.63 13.78
C ALA A 105 -11.18 2.90 12.62
N SER A 106 -11.54 3.24 11.38
CA SER A 106 -10.95 2.73 10.14
C SER A 106 -9.46 3.06 10.01
N LEU A 107 -9.09 4.32 10.30
CA LEU A 107 -7.71 4.77 10.27
C LEU A 107 -6.88 4.07 11.35
N LEU A 108 -7.38 4.01 12.59
CA LEU A 108 -6.68 3.31 13.68
C LEU A 108 -6.54 1.81 13.41
N ALA A 109 -7.60 1.16 12.93
CA ALA A 109 -7.55 -0.25 12.55
C ALA A 109 -6.48 -0.52 11.48
N LEU A 110 -6.25 0.43 10.56
CA LEU A 110 -5.19 0.34 9.58
C LEU A 110 -3.81 0.46 10.23
N CYS A 111 -3.64 1.43 11.13
CA CYS A 111 -2.40 1.61 11.89
C CYS A 111 -2.07 0.40 12.75
N ASP A 112 -3.08 -0.23 13.37
CA ASP A 112 -2.93 -1.46 14.14
C ASP A 112 -2.42 -2.61 13.26
N GLU A 113 -3.04 -2.82 12.09
CA GLU A 113 -2.58 -3.85 11.14
C GLU A 113 -1.12 -3.62 10.74
N ILE A 114 -0.77 -2.38 10.42
CA ILE A 114 0.58 -2.03 9.95
C ILE A 114 1.62 -2.23 11.06
N THR A 115 1.32 -1.75 12.26
CA THR A 115 2.25 -1.81 13.40
C THR A 115 2.40 -3.24 13.92
N GLU A 116 1.30 -3.97 14.08
CA GLU A 116 1.33 -5.31 14.68
C GLU A 116 1.83 -6.38 13.70
N ARG A 117 1.44 -6.30 12.42
CA ARG A 117 1.78 -7.34 11.42
C ARG A 117 3.12 -7.10 10.75
N TYR A 118 3.45 -5.85 10.46
CA TYR A 118 4.65 -5.49 9.68
C TYR A 118 5.71 -4.77 10.51
N HIS A 119 5.46 -4.57 11.81
CA HIS A 119 6.42 -4.01 12.76
C HIS A 119 6.97 -2.63 12.38
N ILE A 120 6.19 -1.83 11.64
CA ILE A 120 6.49 -0.43 11.37
C ILE A 120 6.23 0.36 12.65
N GLN A 121 7.30 0.84 13.30
CA GLN A 121 7.23 1.44 14.63
C GLN A 121 6.67 2.88 14.61
N GLU A 122 7.22 3.73 13.74
CA GLU A 122 6.81 5.13 13.60
C GLU A 122 5.78 5.26 12.46
N VAL A 123 4.58 4.69 12.68
CA VAL A 123 3.57 4.57 11.64
C VAL A 123 3.18 5.93 11.04
N ALA A 124 3.05 6.99 11.85
CA ALA A 124 2.71 8.31 11.33
C ALA A 124 3.79 8.86 10.39
N SER A 125 5.06 8.75 10.75
CA SER A 125 6.18 9.16 9.89
C SER A 125 6.26 8.31 8.63
N TRP A 126 6.04 7.00 8.72
CA TRP A 126 5.99 6.13 7.55
C TRP A 126 4.86 6.52 6.59
N PHE A 127 3.71 6.95 7.10
CA PHE A 127 2.60 7.46 6.29
C PHE A 127 2.93 8.74 5.51
N GLU A 128 3.91 9.52 5.97
CA GLU A 128 4.39 10.74 5.31
C GLU A 128 5.50 10.47 4.29
N MET A 129 6.07 9.27 4.28
CA MET A 129 7.15 8.90 3.37
C MET A 129 6.61 8.58 1.98
N PRO A 130 7.17 9.16 0.90
CA PRO A 130 6.84 8.76 -0.45
C PRO A 130 7.20 7.30 -0.71
N LEU A 131 6.39 6.61 -1.52
CA LEU A 131 6.64 5.22 -1.92
C LEU A 131 7.97 5.12 -2.69
N THR A 132 8.25 6.09 -3.57
CA THR A 132 9.49 6.14 -4.34
C THR A 132 10.05 7.56 -4.35
N ALA A 133 11.35 7.71 -4.61
CA ALA A 133 11.96 9.02 -4.80
C ALA A 133 11.47 9.74 -6.08
N SER A 134 10.89 9.00 -7.03
CA SER A 134 10.43 9.54 -8.32
C SER A 134 9.04 10.17 -8.29
N ALA A 135 8.20 9.84 -7.30
CA ALA A 135 6.85 10.35 -7.21
C ALA A 135 6.50 10.76 -5.77
N PRO A 136 5.97 11.96 -5.54
CA PRO A 136 5.57 12.44 -4.21
C PRO A 136 4.22 11.84 -3.77
N ILE A 137 4.01 10.54 -3.99
CA ILE A 137 2.81 9.82 -3.56
C ILE A 137 3.12 9.09 -2.26
N THR A 138 2.33 9.36 -1.23
CA THR A 138 2.47 8.79 0.12
C THR A 138 1.28 7.88 0.49
N PRO A 139 1.40 7.05 1.54
CA PRO A 139 0.26 6.34 2.10
C PRO A 139 -0.91 7.24 2.53
N ILE A 140 -0.64 8.49 2.95
CA ILE A 140 -1.68 9.49 3.24
C ILE A 140 -2.52 9.79 2.00
N ASP A 141 -1.87 9.97 0.84
CA ASP A 141 -2.56 10.25 -0.42
C ASP A 141 -3.46 9.06 -0.81
N MET A 142 -2.91 7.85 -0.79
CA MET A 142 -3.66 6.63 -1.11
C MET A 142 -4.86 6.42 -0.17
N TYR A 143 -4.68 6.64 1.14
CA TYR A 143 -5.78 6.50 2.09
C TYR A 143 -6.87 7.56 1.87
N ALA A 144 -6.47 8.82 1.68
CA ALA A 144 -7.40 9.93 1.47
C ALA A 144 -8.23 9.75 0.19
N ASP A 145 -7.65 9.14 -0.84
CA ASP A 145 -8.32 8.83 -2.11
C ASP A 145 -9.13 7.53 -2.05
N GLY A 146 -9.28 6.93 -0.86
CA GLY A 146 -10.13 5.76 -0.63
C GLY A 146 -9.50 4.44 -1.04
N GLN A 147 -8.16 4.36 -1.12
CA GLN A 147 -7.39 3.17 -1.46
C GLN A 147 -6.59 2.58 -0.26
N PRO A 148 -7.23 2.27 0.89
CA PRO A 148 -6.53 1.72 2.05
C PRO A 148 -5.97 0.31 1.80
N ARG A 149 -6.46 -0.40 0.77
CA ARG A 149 -5.91 -1.69 0.33
C ARG A 149 -4.48 -1.54 -0.20
N LEU A 150 -4.21 -0.51 -0.98
CA LEU A 150 -2.87 -0.25 -1.53
C LEU A 150 -1.88 0.14 -0.41
N VAL A 151 -2.37 0.83 0.63
CA VAL A 151 -1.57 1.11 1.83
C VAL A 151 -1.15 -0.18 2.55
N LEU A 152 -2.10 -1.12 2.74
CA LEU A 152 -1.81 -2.42 3.34
C LEU A 152 -0.87 -3.28 2.50
N GLU A 153 -1.01 -3.22 1.18
CA GLU A 153 -0.16 -3.91 0.22
C GLU A 153 1.27 -3.36 0.24
N HIS A 154 1.42 -2.03 0.26
CA HIS A 154 2.70 -1.37 0.44
C HIS A 154 3.37 -1.76 1.76
N ALA A 155 2.62 -1.71 2.87
CA ALA A 155 3.14 -2.10 4.18
C ALA A 155 3.58 -3.59 4.23
N SER A 156 2.97 -4.45 3.41
CA SER A 156 3.30 -5.87 3.37
C SER A 156 4.67 -6.18 2.78
N GLY A 157 5.22 -5.29 1.95
CA GLY A 157 6.47 -5.51 1.22
C GLY A 157 6.44 -6.63 0.18
N HIS A 158 5.28 -7.23 -0.11
CA HIS A 158 5.17 -8.34 -1.08
C HIS A 158 5.01 -7.86 -2.53
N SER A 159 4.54 -6.62 -2.74
CA SER A 159 4.35 -6.04 -4.07
C SER A 159 5.42 -5.00 -4.34
N ASP A 160 5.81 -4.88 -5.60
CA ASP A 160 6.74 -3.86 -6.04
C ASP A 160 6.11 -2.47 -5.95
N GLU A 161 6.91 -1.47 -5.57
CA GLU A 161 6.43 -0.09 -5.41
C GLU A 161 5.92 0.47 -6.74
N GLU A 162 6.52 0.08 -7.88
CA GLU A 162 6.03 0.51 -9.19
C GLU A 162 4.69 -0.13 -9.55
N GLU A 163 4.45 -1.38 -9.14
CA GLU A 163 3.16 -2.05 -9.33
C GLU A 163 2.06 -1.35 -8.51
N ILE A 164 2.36 -1.01 -7.25
CA ILE A 164 1.42 -0.27 -6.37
C ILE A 164 1.12 1.11 -6.97
N LEU A 165 2.14 1.86 -7.40
CA LEU A 165 1.95 3.17 -8.01
C LEU A 165 1.17 3.08 -9.33
N THR A 166 1.43 2.05 -10.14
CA THR A 166 0.69 1.82 -11.40
C THR A 166 -0.78 1.44 -11.14
N ALA A 167 -1.05 0.68 -10.08
CA ALA A 167 -2.41 0.35 -9.65
C ALA A 167 -3.16 1.58 -9.08
N TYR A 168 -2.45 2.48 -8.40
CA TYR A 168 -2.99 3.73 -7.88
C TYR A 168 -3.28 4.75 -8.99
N ASP A 169 -2.30 4.98 -9.86
CA ASP A 169 -2.33 5.97 -10.94
C ASP A 169 -1.51 5.48 -12.13
N PRO A 170 -2.12 4.89 -13.18
CA PRO A 170 -1.38 4.30 -14.31
C PRO A 170 -0.43 5.28 -15.02
N ASP A 171 -0.73 6.58 -14.97
CA ASP A 171 0.05 7.64 -15.61
C ASP A 171 1.06 8.30 -14.66
N TRP A 172 1.29 7.75 -13.46
CA TRP A 172 2.12 8.37 -12.42
C TRP A 172 3.52 8.73 -12.93
N ARG A 173 4.11 7.86 -13.77
CA ARG A 173 5.46 8.08 -14.31
C ARG A 173 5.55 9.36 -15.12
N GLU A 174 4.54 9.64 -15.93
CA GLU A 174 4.50 10.85 -16.76
C GLU A 174 4.06 12.05 -15.93
N ARG A 175 3.04 11.87 -15.07
CA ARG A 175 2.49 12.93 -14.22
C ARG A 175 3.52 13.54 -13.27
N TYR A 176 4.37 12.72 -12.69
CA TYR A 176 5.40 13.14 -11.73
C TYR A 176 6.80 13.17 -12.36
N ARG A 177 6.91 13.06 -13.69
CA ARG A 177 8.18 13.19 -14.40
C ARG A 177 8.73 14.60 -14.21
N SER A 178 9.80 14.71 -13.42
CA SER A 178 10.54 15.96 -13.31
C SER A 178 11.69 15.99 -14.32
N ASP A 179 11.74 17.04 -15.14
CA ASP A 179 12.90 17.40 -15.97
C ASP A 179 14.05 18.01 -15.15
N PHE A 180 13.89 18.09 -13.83
CA PHE A 180 14.86 18.66 -12.90
C PHE A 180 15.34 17.61 -11.90
N GLU A 181 16.60 17.71 -11.49
CA GLU A 181 17.19 16.93 -10.41
C GLU A 181 17.71 17.84 -9.32
N VAL A 182 17.64 17.36 -8.07
CA VAL A 182 18.21 18.02 -6.91
C VAL A 182 19.60 17.44 -6.67
N TYR A 183 20.61 18.29 -6.53
CA TYR A 183 21.99 17.89 -6.28
C TYR A 183 22.59 18.72 -5.15
N LEU A 184 23.61 18.17 -4.50
CA LEU A 184 24.37 18.89 -3.49
C LEU A 184 25.42 19.76 -4.19
N GLU A 185 25.34 21.08 -4.02
CA GLU A 185 26.29 22.03 -4.57
C GLU A 185 27.56 22.11 -3.72
N SER A 186 28.63 22.72 -4.24
CA SER A 186 29.95 22.76 -3.59
C SER A 186 29.97 23.49 -2.24
N ASP A 187 28.94 24.29 -1.95
CA ASP A 187 28.75 24.99 -0.68
C ASP A 187 27.98 24.16 0.36
N GLY A 188 27.56 22.93 0.00
CA GLY A 188 26.79 22.03 0.86
C GLY A 188 25.28 22.33 0.87
N ALA A 189 24.78 23.25 0.05
CA ALA A 189 23.35 23.48 -0.12
C ALA A 189 22.75 22.55 -1.18
N MET A 190 21.46 22.24 -1.05
CA MET A 190 20.70 21.51 -2.06
C MET A 190 20.24 22.48 -3.15
N SER A 191 20.68 22.23 -4.39
CA SER A 191 20.35 23.03 -5.57
C SER A 191 19.60 22.21 -6.61
N ILE A 192 18.84 22.85 -7.48
CA ILE A 192 18.04 22.20 -8.53
C ILE A 192 18.64 22.57 -9.90
N ARG A 193 18.83 21.58 -10.77
CA ARG A 193 19.24 21.79 -12.17
C ARG A 193 18.39 20.99 -13.15
N SER A 194 18.33 21.42 -14.41
CA SER A 194 17.69 20.62 -15.46
C SER A 194 18.50 19.35 -15.75
N LYS A 195 17.82 18.23 -15.95
CA LYS A 195 18.40 16.96 -16.39
C LYS A 195 18.94 17.01 -17.82
N LYS A 196 18.44 17.95 -18.62
CA LYS A 196 19.03 18.32 -19.91
C LYS A 196 20.09 19.39 -19.68
N ALA A 197 21.34 19.00 -19.86
CA ALA A 197 22.45 19.89 -20.21
C ALA A 197 22.90 19.52 -21.63
#